data_AF-A0A1X0P7R5-F1
#
_entry.id   AF-A0A1X0P7R5-F1
#
_cell.length_a   1.000
_cell.length_b   1.000
_cell.length_c   1.000
_cell.angle_alpha   90.00
_cell.angle_beta   90.00
_cell.angle_gamma   90.00
#
_symmetry.space_group_name_H-M   'P 1'
#
loop_
_entity.id
_entity.type
_entity.pdbx_description
1 polymer ?
#
loop_
_entity_poly.entity_id
_entity_poly.type
_entity_poly.pdbx_seq_one_letter_code
_entity_poly.pdbx_strand_id
1 'polypeptide(L)'
;MQSLEQRLALIAADYAALYRELARLHLLTPHELNIHSFQTVFDRLHLEYLHYAGSTATQPFHRDVIENVLQLAAAYLSLPTEASPNSRAFGMYLLFFMYATQPTIDTTPIKVRISLGTLQNYVADATATSSSSSSSSYNNNNNNSNNSVCEHFGSCVTAGERQLMLTLHQTGAWHIVPFDDIAPYVRTLLEVHEAEGVPLITKSRSNPKEKNKQRKGQLVLLESVGTSNDKTALSQQLEAYEAMKRRLGLDKELA
;
A
#
# COMPACT_ATOMS: atom_id res chain seq x y z
N MET A 1 -10.28 26.68 -5.46
CA MET A 1 -10.53 25.24 -5.25
C MET A 1 -9.25 24.50 -5.56
N GLN A 2 -8.68 23.77 -4.60
CA GLN A 2 -7.56 22.85 -4.89
C GLN A 2 -8.05 21.75 -5.84
N SER A 3 -7.20 21.31 -6.77
CA SER A 3 -7.53 20.16 -7.63
C SER A 3 -7.66 18.88 -6.78
N LEU A 4 -8.43 17.91 -7.27
CA LEU A 4 -8.56 16.60 -6.61
C LEU A 4 -7.19 15.97 -6.35
N GLU A 5 -6.30 15.98 -7.36
CA GLU A 5 -4.95 15.44 -7.27
C GLU A 5 -4.12 16.10 -6.16
N GLN A 6 -4.17 17.43 -6.05
CA GLN A 6 -3.45 18.15 -5.01
C GLN A 6 -3.96 17.77 -3.61
N ARG A 7 -5.28 17.59 -3.46
CA ARG A 7 -5.87 17.15 -2.20
C ARG A 7 -5.46 15.73 -1.84
N LEU A 8 -5.51 14.81 -2.81
CA LEU A 8 -5.08 13.43 -2.60
C LEU A 8 -3.61 13.37 -2.20
N ALA A 9 -2.75 14.19 -2.82
CA ALA A 9 -1.33 14.25 -2.49
C ALA A 9 -1.08 14.73 -1.06
N LEU A 10 -1.83 15.73 -0.58
CA LEU A 10 -1.74 16.19 0.82
C LEU A 10 -2.12 15.08 1.81
N ILE A 11 -3.29 14.44 1.60
CA ILE A 11 -3.73 13.33 2.46
C ILE A 11 -2.72 12.18 2.42
N ALA A 12 -2.18 11.85 1.24
CA ALA A 12 -1.18 10.81 1.08
C ALA A 12 0.12 11.14 1.83
N ALA A 13 0.52 12.41 1.93
CA ALA A 13 1.72 12.82 2.65
C ALA A 13 1.56 12.59 4.16
N ASP A 14 0.37 12.88 4.71
CA ASP A 14 0.06 12.58 6.12
C ASP A 14 0.06 11.06 6.40
N TYR A 15 -0.46 10.25 5.46
CA TYR A 15 -0.39 8.79 5.55
C TYR A 15 1.05 8.27 5.44
N ALA A 16 1.86 8.87 4.56
CA ALA A 16 3.29 8.55 4.45
C ALA A 16 4.05 8.90 5.73
N ALA A 17 3.71 10.02 6.38
CA ALA A 17 4.27 10.40 7.68
C ALA A 17 3.92 9.39 8.77
N LEU A 18 2.66 8.93 8.83
CA LEU A 18 2.26 7.85 9.74
C LEU A 18 3.01 6.56 9.46
N TYR A 19 3.06 6.14 8.19
CA TYR A 19 3.75 4.93 7.78
C TYR A 19 5.24 4.98 8.16
N ARG A 20 5.89 6.14 7.95
CA ARG A 20 7.28 6.39 8.35
C ARG A 20 7.45 6.23 9.85
N GLU A 21 6.57 6.80 10.66
CA GLU A 21 6.67 6.71 12.12
C GLU A 21 6.48 5.27 12.61
N LEU A 22 5.52 4.53 12.06
CA LEU A 22 5.35 3.10 12.36
C LEU A 22 6.58 2.28 11.95
N ALA A 23 7.17 2.57 10.78
CA ALA A 23 8.39 1.94 10.32
C ALA A 23 9.57 2.24 11.25
N ARG A 24 9.72 3.50 11.67
CA ARG A 24 10.77 3.98 12.58
C ARG A 24 10.67 3.34 13.96
N LEU A 25 9.45 3.07 14.43
CA LEU A 25 9.19 2.37 15.69
C LEU A 25 9.22 0.84 15.56
N HIS A 26 9.54 0.31 14.37
CA HIS A 26 9.55 -1.12 14.07
C HIS A 26 8.19 -1.83 14.29
N LEU A 27 7.10 -1.07 14.17
CA LEU A 27 5.74 -1.57 14.38
C LEU A 27 5.17 -2.27 13.14
N LEU A 28 5.74 -2.08 11.95
CA LEU A 28 5.28 -2.73 10.70
C LEU A 28 5.71 -4.20 10.61
N THR A 29 5.37 -5.01 11.62
CA THR A 29 5.62 -6.45 11.69
C THR A 29 4.37 -7.18 12.23
N PRO A 30 4.22 -8.52 12.05
CA PRO A 30 3.00 -9.22 12.47
C PRO A 30 2.72 -9.20 13.96
N HIS A 31 3.78 -9.10 14.74
CA HIS A 31 3.70 -9.21 16.20
C HIS A 31 3.53 -7.83 16.84
N GLU A 32 4.13 -6.80 16.24
CA GLU A 32 4.15 -5.46 16.81
C GLU A 32 3.00 -4.57 16.30
N LEU A 33 2.48 -4.81 15.09
CA LEU A 33 1.34 -4.07 14.57
C LEU A 33 0.05 -4.60 15.19
N ASN A 34 -0.47 -3.87 16.18
CA ASN A 34 -1.75 -4.16 16.81
C ASN A 34 -2.56 -2.87 16.98
N ILE A 35 -3.80 -3.01 17.44
CA ILE A 35 -4.73 -1.87 17.51
C ILE A 35 -4.20 -0.77 18.45
N HIS A 36 -3.58 -1.14 19.57
CA HIS A 36 -3.09 -0.18 20.56
C HIS A 36 -1.81 0.53 20.09
N SER A 37 -0.86 -0.22 19.50
CA SER A 37 0.37 0.36 18.97
C SER A 37 0.08 1.30 17.80
N PHE A 38 -0.85 0.93 16.91
CA PHE A 38 -1.29 1.79 15.82
C PHE A 38 -2.00 3.04 16.34
N GLN A 39 -2.97 2.89 17.25
CA GLN A 39 -3.71 4.00 17.85
C GLN A 39 -2.77 5.04 18.47
N THR A 40 -1.76 4.59 19.21
CA THR A 40 -0.82 5.49 19.88
C THR A 40 -0.12 6.43 18.89
N VAL A 41 0.25 5.94 17.71
CA VAL A 41 0.90 6.75 16.68
C VAL A 41 -0.11 7.60 15.90
N PHE A 42 -1.29 7.03 15.63
CA PHE A 42 -2.41 7.72 14.99
C PHE A 42 -2.82 8.97 15.78
N ASP A 43 -3.12 8.81 17.07
CA ASP A 43 -3.55 9.88 17.98
C ASP A 43 -2.47 10.95 18.12
N ARG A 44 -1.18 10.55 18.10
CA ARG A 44 -0.05 11.49 18.18
C ARG A 44 0.10 12.36 16.93
N LEU A 45 -0.28 11.84 15.76
CA LEU A 45 -0.26 12.57 14.49
C LEU A 45 -1.56 13.30 14.19
N HIS A 46 -2.59 13.09 15.03
CA HIS A 46 -3.88 13.75 14.93
C HIS A 46 -4.56 13.63 13.55
N LEU A 47 -4.47 12.44 12.95
CA LEU A 47 -4.96 12.20 11.59
C LEU A 47 -6.48 12.29 11.48
N GLU A 48 -7.22 12.16 12.58
CA GLU A 48 -8.66 12.40 12.61
C GLU A 48 -9.04 13.80 12.11
N TYR A 49 -8.14 14.78 12.23
CA TYR A 49 -8.39 16.14 11.72
C TYR A 49 -8.40 16.24 10.20
N LEU A 50 -7.93 15.21 9.47
CA LEU A 50 -8.02 15.17 8.00
C LEU A 50 -9.46 15.24 7.50
N HIS A 51 -10.44 14.82 8.32
CA HIS A 51 -11.85 14.96 7.98
C HIS A 51 -12.33 16.43 7.99
N TYR A 52 -11.67 17.29 8.76
CA TYR A 52 -12.12 18.63 9.11
C TYR A 52 -11.50 19.71 8.20
N ALA A 53 -11.56 19.50 6.89
CA ALA A 53 -11.17 20.48 5.88
C ALA A 53 -12.29 21.51 5.55
N GLY A 54 -13.28 21.65 6.44
CA GLY A 54 -14.39 22.59 6.26
C GLY A 54 -13.94 24.04 6.32
N SER A 55 -14.61 24.90 5.54
CA SER A 55 -14.28 26.33 5.44
C SER A 55 -15.07 27.24 6.40
N THR A 56 -16.09 26.72 7.09
CA THR A 56 -17.00 27.52 7.93
C THR A 56 -17.42 26.78 9.20
N ALA A 57 -17.78 27.55 10.24
CA ALA A 57 -18.26 27.00 11.52
C ALA A 57 -19.54 26.16 11.40
N THR A 58 -20.33 26.36 10.33
CA THR A 58 -21.56 25.63 10.05
C THR A 58 -21.36 24.38 9.20
N GLN A 59 -20.22 24.26 8.52
CA GLN A 59 -19.84 23.09 7.72
C GLN A 59 -18.38 22.71 8.02
N PRO A 60 -18.13 22.03 9.16
CA PRO A 60 -16.78 21.72 9.62
C PRO A 60 -16.07 20.65 8.77
N PHE A 61 -16.80 19.92 7.93
CA PHE A 61 -16.25 18.91 7.02
C PHE A 61 -17.01 18.90 5.69
N HIS A 62 -16.36 18.37 4.66
CA HIS A 62 -16.98 18.12 3.37
C HIS A 62 -17.00 16.62 3.08
N ARG A 63 -18.16 16.13 2.58
CA ARG A 63 -18.40 14.70 2.34
C ARG A 63 -17.37 14.09 1.38
N ASP A 64 -17.01 14.84 0.33
CA ASP A 64 -16.01 14.46 -0.67
C ASP A 64 -14.59 14.35 -0.06
N VAL A 65 -14.25 15.16 0.94
CA VAL A 65 -12.97 15.04 1.66
C VAL A 65 -12.93 13.73 2.44
N ILE A 66 -13.99 13.41 3.19
CA ILE A 66 -14.06 12.15 3.95
C ILE A 66 -14.02 10.95 3.01
N GLU A 67 -14.73 11.02 1.87
CA GLU A 67 -14.64 9.97 0.85
C GLU A 67 -13.20 9.80 0.36
N ASN A 68 -12.51 10.87 -0.03
CA ASN A 68 -11.12 10.80 -0.47
C ASN A 68 -10.19 10.21 0.59
N VAL A 69 -10.35 10.62 1.85
CA VAL A 69 -9.61 10.09 3.00
C VAL A 69 -9.80 8.57 3.13
N LEU A 70 -11.05 8.10 3.06
CA LEU A 70 -11.37 6.68 3.16
C LEU A 70 -10.91 5.87 1.94
N GLN A 71 -11.12 6.37 0.72
CA GLN A 71 -10.71 5.68 -0.50
C GLN A 71 -9.18 5.59 -0.60
N LEU A 72 -8.46 6.63 -0.20
CA LEU A 72 -6.99 6.60 -0.17
C LEU A 72 -6.48 5.60 0.87
N ALA A 73 -7.12 5.48 2.04
CA ALA A 73 -6.79 4.44 3.02
C ALA A 73 -7.10 3.02 2.48
N ALA A 74 -8.23 2.86 1.78
CA ALA A 74 -8.60 1.59 1.16
C ALA A 74 -7.68 1.18 -0.01
N ALA A 75 -7.04 2.15 -0.68
CA ALA A 75 -6.14 1.89 -1.80
C ALA A 75 -4.91 1.04 -1.41
N TYR A 76 -4.45 1.13 -0.15
CA TYR A 76 -3.41 0.25 0.37
C TYR A 76 -3.78 -1.24 0.31
N LEU A 77 -5.08 -1.57 0.44
CA LEU A 77 -5.57 -2.95 0.39
C LEU A 77 -5.47 -3.56 -1.02
N SER A 78 -5.38 -2.72 -2.05
CA SER A 78 -5.28 -3.17 -3.45
C SER A 78 -3.84 -3.32 -3.93
N LEU A 79 -2.86 -2.99 -3.09
CA LEU A 79 -1.45 -3.22 -3.41
C LEU A 79 -1.13 -4.72 -3.33
N PRO A 80 -0.40 -5.27 -4.32
CA PRO A 80 -0.01 -6.67 -4.30
C PRO A 80 0.94 -6.92 -3.13
N THR A 81 0.65 -7.96 -2.37
CA THR A 81 1.32 -8.26 -1.11
C THR A 81 2.75 -8.75 -1.31
N GLU A 82 3.07 -9.28 -2.50
CA GLU A 82 4.43 -9.68 -2.88
C GLU A 82 5.34 -8.47 -3.10
N ALA A 83 4.78 -7.34 -3.52
CA ALA A 83 5.52 -6.11 -3.77
C ALA A 83 5.52 -5.20 -2.53
N SER A 84 4.42 -5.24 -1.77
CA SER A 84 4.08 -4.28 -0.71
C SER A 84 3.67 -5.00 0.58
N PRO A 85 4.58 -5.77 1.19
CA PRO A 85 4.25 -6.76 2.22
C PRO A 85 3.51 -6.14 3.41
N ASN A 86 3.95 -4.97 3.87
CA ASN A 86 3.43 -4.24 5.05
C ASN A 86 2.23 -3.35 4.78
N SER A 87 1.94 -3.08 3.51
CA SER A 87 0.99 -2.05 3.12
C SER A 87 -0.45 -2.46 3.36
N ARG A 88 -0.78 -3.74 3.19
CA ARG A 88 -2.13 -4.25 3.44
C ARG A 88 -2.55 -4.10 4.89
N ALA A 89 -1.73 -4.61 5.82
CA ALA A 89 -2.07 -4.52 7.24
C ALA A 89 -2.15 -3.06 7.67
N PHE A 90 -1.15 -2.25 7.33
CA PHE A 90 -1.18 -0.80 7.55
C PHE A 90 -2.48 -0.16 7.03
N GLY A 91 -2.86 -0.46 5.80
CA GLY A 91 -4.09 0.02 5.17
C GLY A 91 -5.35 -0.38 5.92
N MET A 92 -5.42 -1.62 6.42
CA MET A 92 -6.57 -2.11 7.18
C MET A 92 -6.72 -1.37 8.51
N TYR A 93 -5.62 -1.18 9.24
CA TYR A 93 -5.64 -0.39 10.49
C TYR A 93 -6.00 1.06 10.20
N LEU A 94 -5.34 1.71 9.24
CA LEU A 94 -5.61 3.09 8.87
C LEU A 94 -7.07 3.28 8.49
N LEU A 95 -7.60 2.41 7.62
CA LEU A 95 -8.98 2.48 7.18
C LEU A 95 -9.97 2.31 8.34
N PHE A 96 -9.69 1.39 9.26
CA PHE A 96 -10.51 1.19 10.44
C PHE A 96 -10.57 2.47 11.30
N PHE A 97 -9.43 3.08 11.60
CA PHE A 97 -9.38 4.30 12.40
C PHE A 97 -10.07 5.47 11.68
N MET A 98 -9.74 5.72 10.41
CA MET A 98 -10.39 6.81 9.64
C MET A 98 -11.91 6.61 9.49
N TYR A 99 -12.37 5.37 9.35
CA TYR A 99 -13.81 5.09 9.32
C TYR A 99 -14.47 5.34 10.67
N ALA A 100 -13.84 4.91 11.77
CA ALA A 100 -14.35 5.07 13.13
C ALA A 100 -14.35 6.54 13.59
N THR A 101 -13.41 7.37 13.09
CA THR A 101 -13.28 8.79 13.43
C THR A 101 -14.03 9.72 12.49
N GLN A 102 -14.73 9.19 11.49
CA GLN A 102 -15.42 10.05 10.53
C GLN A 102 -16.51 10.88 11.25
N PRO A 103 -16.65 12.17 10.89
CA PRO A 103 -17.78 12.93 11.38
C PRO A 103 -19.05 12.33 10.78
N THR A 104 -20.14 12.28 11.56
CA THR A 104 -21.45 11.67 11.20
C THR A 104 -21.50 10.14 11.15
N ILE A 105 -20.55 9.46 11.80
CA ILE A 105 -20.57 7.99 11.96
C ILE A 105 -21.93 7.48 12.48
N ASP A 106 -22.57 8.22 13.38
CA ASP A 106 -23.84 7.84 14.02
C ASP A 106 -25.10 8.10 13.17
N THR A 107 -25.03 8.98 12.16
CA THR A 107 -26.20 9.42 11.40
C THR A 107 -26.19 8.96 9.95
N THR A 108 -25.17 9.36 9.20
CA THR A 108 -25.06 9.06 7.76
C THR A 108 -23.62 8.75 7.39
N PRO A 109 -23.07 7.62 7.86
CA PRO A 109 -21.68 7.26 7.60
C PRO A 109 -21.41 7.10 6.10
N ILE A 110 -20.27 7.61 5.67
CA ILE A 110 -19.74 7.41 4.34
C ILE A 110 -19.09 6.03 4.31
N LYS A 111 -19.59 5.22 3.38
CA LYS A 111 -19.11 3.85 3.18
C LYS A 111 -17.86 3.85 2.33
N VAL A 112 -16.96 2.91 2.64
CA VAL A 112 -15.73 2.66 1.90
C VAL A 112 -16.07 1.86 0.65
N ARG A 113 -15.61 2.33 -0.51
CA ARG A 113 -15.79 1.57 -1.75
C ARG A 113 -14.65 0.59 -1.87
N ILE A 114 -14.98 -0.67 -2.13
CA ILE A 114 -13.98 -1.70 -2.34
C ILE A 114 -14.36 -2.51 -3.56
N SER A 115 -13.38 -2.71 -4.45
CA SER A 115 -13.54 -3.61 -5.58
C SER A 115 -13.74 -5.05 -5.08
N LEU A 116 -14.65 -5.78 -5.72
CA LEU A 116 -14.89 -7.19 -5.39
C LEU A 116 -13.59 -8.01 -5.47
N GLY A 117 -12.73 -7.73 -6.44
CA GLY A 117 -11.44 -8.42 -6.61
C GLY A 117 -10.50 -8.21 -5.42
N THR A 118 -10.39 -6.99 -4.91
CA THR A 118 -9.58 -6.70 -3.71
C THR A 118 -10.07 -7.50 -2.50
N LEU A 119 -11.39 -7.53 -2.28
CA LEU A 119 -11.97 -8.28 -1.17
C LEU A 119 -11.81 -9.80 -1.33
N GLN A 120 -11.98 -10.33 -2.55
CA GLN A 120 -11.79 -11.74 -2.85
C GLN A 120 -10.36 -12.20 -2.59
N ASN A 121 -9.37 -11.42 -3.03
CA ASN A 121 -7.95 -11.70 -2.78
C ASN A 121 -7.67 -11.73 -1.27
N TYR A 122 -8.21 -10.76 -0.54
CA TYR A 122 -8.05 -10.71 0.92
C TYR A 122 -8.67 -11.94 1.62
N VAL A 123 -9.89 -12.32 1.24
CA VAL A 123 -10.56 -13.49 1.83
C VAL A 123 -9.82 -14.78 1.48
N ALA A 124 -9.30 -14.92 0.25
CA ALA A 124 -8.47 -16.05 -0.15
C ALA A 124 -7.26 -16.19 0.78
N ASP A 125 -6.53 -15.10 1.03
CA ASP A 125 -5.37 -15.10 1.93
C ASP A 125 -5.73 -15.40 3.39
N ALA A 126 -6.89 -14.91 3.86
CA ALA A 126 -7.38 -15.19 5.21
C ALA A 126 -7.74 -16.68 5.40
N THR A 127 -8.33 -17.31 4.37
CA THR A 127 -8.70 -18.73 4.41
C THR A 127 -7.49 -19.66 4.25
N ALA A 128 -6.55 -19.31 3.38
CA ALA A 128 -5.30 -20.07 3.18
C ALA A 128 -4.52 -20.25 4.50
N THR A 129 -4.47 -19.19 5.32
CA THR A 129 -3.82 -19.21 6.64
C THR A 129 -4.49 -20.18 7.63
N SER A 130 -5.79 -20.44 7.48
CA SER A 130 -6.57 -21.30 8.38
C SER A 130 -6.45 -22.79 8.01
N SER A 131 -6.23 -23.09 6.73
CA SER A 131 -6.00 -24.44 6.20
C SER A 131 -4.58 -24.97 6.49
N SER A 132 -3.56 -24.11 6.56
CA SER A 132 -2.20 -24.54 6.94
C SER A 132 -2.07 -24.97 8.40
N SER A 133 -2.99 -24.54 9.26
CA SER A 133 -3.06 -24.93 10.67
C SER A 133 -3.89 -26.20 10.94
N SER A 134 -4.60 -26.73 9.94
CA SER A 134 -5.51 -27.88 10.10
C SER A 134 -5.10 -29.13 9.32
N SER A 135 -4.00 -29.10 8.56
CA SER A 135 -3.46 -30.25 7.81
C SER A 135 -2.25 -30.95 8.45
N SER A 136 -2.10 -30.90 9.78
CA SER A 136 -1.15 -31.75 10.51
C SER A 136 -1.90 -32.85 11.25
N SER A 137 -2.42 -33.83 10.51
CA SER A 137 -2.93 -35.08 11.05
C SER A 137 -1.88 -36.17 10.83
N TYR A 138 -1.30 -36.62 11.94
CA TYR A 138 -0.44 -37.80 12.14
C TYR A 138 0.85 -37.93 11.32
N ASN A 139 1.93 -37.37 11.85
CA ASN A 139 3.08 -38.22 12.16
C ASN A 139 3.82 -37.69 13.40
N ASN A 140 3.83 -38.53 14.44
CA ASN A 140 4.37 -38.26 15.75
C ASN A 140 5.87 -38.54 15.72
N ASN A 141 6.71 -37.51 15.90
CA ASN A 141 8.02 -37.67 16.53
C ASN A 141 8.59 -36.32 16.99
N ASN A 142 8.72 -36.21 18.31
CA ASN A 142 9.51 -35.28 19.11
C ASN A 142 10.65 -34.56 18.36
N ASN A 143 10.57 -33.23 18.25
CA ASN A 143 11.39 -32.32 19.06
C ASN A 143 11.04 -30.85 18.73
N ASN A 144 10.69 -30.10 19.78
CA ASN A 144 10.76 -28.63 19.90
C ASN A 144 10.86 -27.83 18.59
N SER A 145 9.71 -27.41 18.05
CA SER A 145 9.63 -26.30 17.10
C SER A 145 8.24 -25.68 17.15
N ASN A 146 7.93 -25.04 18.28
CA ASN A 146 6.90 -24.02 18.33
C ASN A 146 7.36 -22.87 17.42
N ASN A 147 6.64 -22.66 16.31
CA ASN A 147 6.60 -21.47 15.43
C ASN A 147 6.66 -21.86 13.95
N SER A 148 5.56 -22.34 13.39
CA SER A 148 5.29 -22.07 11.97
C SER A 148 4.80 -20.62 11.86
N VAL A 149 5.72 -19.69 12.13
CA VAL A 149 5.49 -18.26 11.95
C VAL A 149 5.29 -18.04 10.47
N CYS A 150 4.21 -17.36 10.11
CA CYS A 150 4.10 -16.79 8.79
C CYS A 150 5.20 -15.71 8.67
N GLU A 151 6.39 -16.14 8.22
CA GLU A 151 7.59 -15.29 8.15
C GLU A 151 7.53 -14.25 7.02
N HIS A 152 6.48 -14.29 6.20
CA HIS A 152 6.32 -13.40 5.05
C HIS A 152 5.07 -12.55 5.23
N PHE A 153 5.28 -11.31 5.68
CA PHE A 153 4.27 -10.27 5.60
C PHE A 153 3.82 -10.18 4.13
N GLY A 154 2.54 -10.39 3.90
CA GLY A 154 1.96 -10.34 2.57
C GLY A 154 1.07 -11.53 2.22
N SER A 155 1.46 -12.77 2.52
CA SER A 155 0.64 -13.95 2.15
C SER A 155 -0.37 -14.36 3.22
N CYS A 156 -0.21 -13.90 4.47
CA CYS A 156 -1.11 -14.24 5.57
C CYS A 156 -1.77 -12.99 6.18
N VAL A 157 -3.06 -13.12 6.45
CA VAL A 157 -3.84 -12.09 7.15
C VAL A 157 -3.72 -12.34 8.65
N THR A 158 -3.22 -11.34 9.39
CA THR A 158 -3.06 -11.41 10.86
C THR A 158 -4.41 -11.54 11.58
N ALA A 159 -4.38 -11.97 12.84
CA ALA A 159 -5.60 -12.06 13.66
C ALA A 159 -6.27 -10.68 13.85
N GLY A 160 -5.46 -9.63 14.06
CA GLY A 160 -5.94 -8.26 14.17
C GLY A 160 -6.62 -7.78 12.88
N GLU A 161 -5.98 -7.98 11.74
CA GLU A 161 -6.55 -7.70 10.42
C GLU A 161 -7.92 -8.38 10.19
N ARG A 162 -8.07 -9.66 10.57
CA ARG A 162 -9.36 -10.37 10.45
C ARG A 162 -10.43 -9.77 11.35
N GLN A 163 -10.07 -9.45 12.59
CA GLN A 163 -10.99 -8.84 13.54
C GLN A 163 -11.49 -7.49 13.00
N LEU A 164 -10.58 -6.64 12.52
CA LEU A 164 -10.94 -5.33 11.94
C LEU A 164 -11.82 -5.47 10.70
N MET A 165 -11.48 -6.40 9.79
CA MET A 165 -12.32 -6.65 8.62
C MET A 165 -13.74 -7.08 9.02
N LEU A 166 -13.86 -7.99 9.99
CA LEU A 166 -15.16 -8.44 10.50
C LEU A 166 -15.94 -7.28 11.14
N THR A 167 -15.27 -6.44 11.94
CA THR A 167 -15.89 -5.26 12.54
C THR A 167 -16.39 -4.28 11.48
N LEU A 168 -15.58 -3.96 10.46
CA LEU A 168 -15.98 -3.10 9.34
C LEU A 168 -17.17 -3.68 8.56
N HIS A 169 -17.25 -5.01 8.45
CA HIS A 169 -18.39 -5.68 7.85
C HIS A 169 -19.65 -5.56 8.71
N GLN A 170 -19.53 -5.83 10.01
CA GLN A 170 -20.65 -5.75 10.96
C GLN A 170 -21.22 -4.33 11.10
N THR A 171 -20.37 -3.30 10.97
CA THR A 171 -20.79 -1.89 10.99
C THR A 171 -21.34 -1.40 9.65
N GLY A 172 -21.36 -2.24 8.62
CA GLY A 172 -21.84 -1.86 7.29
C GLY A 172 -20.96 -0.83 6.58
N ALA A 173 -19.68 -0.76 6.96
CA ALA A 173 -18.71 0.19 6.39
C ALA A 173 -18.43 -0.06 4.91
N TRP A 174 -18.57 -1.31 4.46
CA TRP A 174 -18.25 -1.70 3.09
C TRP A 174 -19.37 -1.38 2.10
N HIS A 175 -18.98 -0.77 1.00
CA HIS A 175 -19.75 -0.69 -0.23
C HIS A 175 -18.99 -1.43 -1.34
N ILE A 176 -19.35 -2.70 -1.53
CA ILE A 176 -18.68 -3.58 -2.50
C ILE A 176 -19.17 -3.23 -3.89
N VAL A 177 -18.24 -2.89 -4.78
CA VAL A 177 -18.52 -2.55 -6.18
C VAL A 177 -17.82 -3.54 -7.12
N PRO A 178 -18.42 -3.89 -8.27
CA PRO A 178 -17.82 -4.84 -9.20
C PRO A 178 -16.54 -4.27 -9.85
N PHE A 179 -16.57 -2.98 -10.18
CA PHE A 179 -15.45 -2.23 -10.73
C PHE A 179 -15.34 -0.91 -9.99
N ASP A 180 -14.13 -0.59 -9.54
CA ASP A 180 -13.82 0.68 -8.91
C ASP A 180 -12.60 1.28 -9.59
N ASP A 181 -12.66 2.57 -9.94
CA ASP A 181 -11.49 3.28 -10.44
C ASP A 181 -10.61 3.71 -9.27
N ILE A 182 -9.83 2.76 -8.75
CA ILE A 182 -8.91 2.98 -7.65
C ILE A 182 -7.54 3.50 -8.11
N ALA A 183 -7.31 3.52 -9.43
CA ALA A 183 -6.06 3.93 -10.04
C ALA A 183 -5.55 5.32 -9.59
N PRO A 184 -6.37 6.38 -9.48
CA PRO A 184 -5.88 7.68 -9.01
C PRO A 184 -5.36 7.63 -7.58
N TYR A 185 -6.03 6.87 -6.69
CA TYR A 185 -5.62 6.73 -5.29
C TYR A 185 -4.32 5.92 -5.17
N VAL A 186 -4.23 4.79 -5.87
CA VAL A 186 -3.02 3.94 -5.87
C VAL A 186 -1.83 4.70 -6.44
N ARG A 187 -2.01 5.39 -7.58
CA ARG A 187 -0.93 6.19 -8.18
C ARG A 187 -0.44 7.27 -7.21
N THR A 188 -1.35 8.03 -6.62
CA THR A 188 -1.00 9.11 -5.69
C THR A 188 -0.26 8.56 -4.47
N LEU A 189 -0.71 7.43 -3.90
CA LEU A 189 -0.02 6.78 -2.79
C LEU A 189 1.42 6.42 -3.16
N LEU A 190 1.63 5.78 -4.30
CA LEU A 190 2.97 5.35 -4.73
C LEU A 190 3.90 6.54 -4.98
N GLU A 191 3.41 7.57 -5.69
CA GLU A 191 4.19 8.76 -6.00
C GLU A 191 4.59 9.54 -4.74
N VAL A 192 3.65 9.74 -3.82
CA VAL A 192 3.91 10.49 -2.59
C VAL A 192 4.81 9.71 -1.64
N HIS A 193 4.60 8.40 -1.48
CA HIS A 193 5.50 7.58 -0.67
C HIS A 193 6.94 7.54 -1.19
N GLU A 194 7.11 7.51 -2.51
CA GLU A 194 8.44 7.61 -3.14
C GLU A 194 9.07 8.98 -2.85
N ALA A 195 8.32 10.08 -3.04
CA ALA A 195 8.79 11.44 -2.78
C ALA A 195 9.14 11.68 -1.29
N GLU A 196 8.39 11.07 -0.39
CA GLU A 196 8.59 11.10 1.06
C GLU A 196 9.70 10.14 1.54
N GLY A 197 10.35 9.41 0.64
CA GLY A 197 11.46 8.51 0.97
C GLY A 197 11.04 7.26 1.76
N VAL A 198 9.77 6.89 1.71
CA VAL A 198 9.21 5.69 2.35
C VAL A 198 8.48 4.82 1.33
N PRO A 199 9.21 4.27 0.34
CA PRO A 199 8.61 3.53 -0.77
C PRO A 199 7.83 2.32 -0.27
N LEU A 200 6.59 2.18 -0.75
CA LEU A 200 5.71 1.05 -0.41
C LEU A 200 6.14 -0.24 -1.11
N ILE A 201 6.62 -0.11 -2.37
CA ILE A 201 7.05 -1.24 -3.18
C ILE A 201 8.50 -1.58 -2.86
N THR A 202 8.70 -2.74 -2.27
CA THR A 202 10.03 -3.32 -2.11
C THR A 202 10.47 -3.93 -3.44
N LYS A 203 11.64 -3.51 -3.96
CA LYS A 203 12.25 -4.19 -5.11
C LYS A 203 12.57 -5.61 -4.68
N SER A 204 11.84 -6.59 -5.23
CA SER A 204 12.10 -8.01 -5.01
C SER A 204 13.60 -8.27 -5.15
N ARG A 205 14.25 -8.57 -4.03
CA ARG A 205 15.67 -8.89 -3.99
C ARG A 205 15.78 -10.30 -4.55
N SER A 206 15.80 -10.41 -5.88
CA SER A 206 16.09 -11.68 -6.55
C SER A 206 17.33 -12.30 -5.91
N ASN A 207 17.17 -13.51 -5.35
CA ASN A 207 18.25 -14.23 -4.71
C ASN A 207 19.45 -14.31 -5.68
N PRO A 208 20.68 -13.98 -5.26
CA PRO A 208 21.85 -14.04 -6.14
C PRO A 208 22.22 -15.46 -6.59
N LYS A 209 21.52 -16.51 -6.11
CA LYS A 209 21.73 -17.92 -6.48
C LYS A 209 20.92 -18.39 -7.69
N GLU A 210 19.98 -17.60 -8.22
CA GLU A 210 19.16 -18.00 -9.39
C GLU A 210 19.52 -17.28 -10.70
N LYS A 211 20.60 -16.50 -10.71
CA LYS A 211 21.08 -15.83 -11.93
C LYS A 211 21.61 -16.76 -13.03
N ASN A 212 21.79 -18.06 -12.75
CA ASN A 212 22.32 -19.01 -13.73
C ASN A 212 21.27 -19.90 -14.45
N LYS A 213 19.96 -19.75 -14.18
CA LYS A 213 18.93 -20.54 -14.91
C LYS A 213 17.85 -19.72 -15.62
N GLN A 214 17.62 -18.45 -15.27
CA GLN A 214 16.58 -17.62 -15.91
C GLN A 214 17.06 -16.69 -17.03
N ARG A 215 18.29 -16.84 -17.54
CA ARG A 215 18.77 -16.07 -18.71
C ARG A 215 18.42 -16.66 -20.08
N LYS A 216 17.62 -17.73 -20.15
CA LYS A 216 17.22 -18.36 -21.43
C LYS A 216 15.71 -18.49 -21.68
N GLY A 217 14.85 -18.07 -20.74
CA GLY A 217 13.40 -18.33 -20.85
C GLY A 217 12.49 -17.12 -21.05
N GLN A 218 12.97 -15.89 -20.83
CA GLN A 218 12.09 -14.70 -20.77
C GLN A 218 12.48 -13.65 -21.80
N LEU A 219 12.63 -14.10 -23.05
CA LEU A 219 12.68 -13.24 -24.23
C LEU A 219 11.75 -13.81 -25.31
N VAL A 220 10.56 -14.28 -24.93
CA VAL A 220 9.51 -14.72 -25.87
C VAL A 220 8.14 -14.45 -25.26
N LEU A 221 7.77 -13.19 -25.00
CA LEU A 221 6.35 -12.79 -25.01
C LEU A 221 6.08 -11.27 -24.95
N LEU A 222 6.88 -10.42 -25.60
CA LEU A 222 6.51 -9.01 -25.81
C LEU A 222 7.23 -8.42 -27.03
N GLU A 223 7.17 -9.15 -28.15
CA GLU A 223 7.40 -8.57 -29.48
C GLU A 223 6.34 -9.10 -30.43
N SER A 224 5.17 -8.47 -30.39
CA SER A 224 4.43 -8.24 -31.62
C SER A 224 3.83 -6.85 -31.56
N VAL A 225 4.17 -6.05 -32.58
CA VAL A 225 3.66 -4.72 -32.92
C VAL A 225 4.49 -3.54 -32.37
N GLY A 226 5.35 -2.97 -33.23
CA GLY A 226 5.58 -1.52 -33.24
C GLY A 226 7.02 -0.99 -33.26
N THR A 227 7.65 -0.99 -34.44
CA THR A 227 8.64 -0.02 -34.97
C THR A 227 10.02 0.15 -34.31
N SER A 228 11.06 -0.24 -35.06
CA SER A 228 12.47 -0.41 -34.70
C SER A 228 13.41 0.77 -35.04
N ASN A 229 12.91 2.01 -35.15
CA ASN A 229 13.75 3.14 -35.60
C ASN A 229 14.11 4.17 -34.51
N ASP A 230 13.44 4.17 -33.36
CA ASP A 230 13.63 5.24 -32.35
C ASP A 230 14.75 4.97 -31.34
N LYS A 231 15.11 3.69 -31.12
CA LYS A 231 16.19 3.33 -30.17
C LYS A 231 17.56 3.84 -30.63
N THR A 232 17.78 3.92 -31.94
CA THR A 232 19.04 4.41 -32.53
C THR A 232 19.15 5.94 -32.41
N ALA A 233 18.03 6.66 -32.55
CA ALA A 233 17.99 8.12 -32.41
C ALA A 233 18.23 8.57 -30.97
N LEU A 234 17.65 7.87 -30.00
CA LEU A 234 17.79 8.19 -28.58
C LEU A 234 19.20 7.87 -28.05
N SER A 235 19.81 6.80 -28.55
CA SER A 235 21.21 6.46 -28.26
C SER A 235 22.18 7.50 -28.84
N GLN A 236 21.92 8.02 -30.04
CA GLN A 236 22.75 9.07 -30.65
C GLN A 236 22.58 10.42 -29.93
N GLN A 237 21.38 10.75 -29.44
CA GLN A 237 21.16 11.96 -28.64
C GLN A 237 21.85 11.90 -27.29
N LEU A 238 21.87 10.74 -26.62
CA LEU A 238 22.60 10.54 -25.36
C LEU A 238 24.12 10.70 -25.56
N GLU A 239 24.67 10.14 -26.63
CA GLU A 239 26.10 10.27 -26.94
C GLU A 239 26.49 11.72 -27.29
N ALA A 240 25.64 12.44 -28.03
CA ALA A 240 25.84 13.86 -28.34
C ALA A 240 25.79 14.73 -27.08
N TYR A 241 24.91 14.41 -26.12
CA TYR A 241 24.79 15.12 -24.86
C TYR A 241 26.02 14.90 -23.96
N GLU A 242 26.53 13.67 -23.86
CA GLU A 242 27.76 13.37 -23.12
C GLU A 242 29.00 14.03 -23.75
N ALA A 243 29.09 14.06 -25.08
CA ALA A 243 30.17 14.74 -25.79
C ALA A 243 30.15 16.26 -25.57
N MET A 244 28.96 16.87 -25.50
CA MET A 244 28.78 18.29 -25.18
C MET A 244 29.19 18.59 -23.73
N LYS A 245 28.80 17.73 -22.78
CA LYS A 245 29.16 17.87 -21.36
C LYS A 245 30.68 17.83 -21.15
N ARG A 246 31.38 16.92 -21.84
CA ARG A 246 32.86 16.84 -21.86
C ARG A 246 33.51 18.12 -22.41
N ARG A 247 32.95 18.70 -23.48
CA ARG A 247 33.47 19.95 -24.07
C ARG A 247 33.29 21.16 -23.16
N LEU A 248 32.23 21.17 -22.36
CA LEU A 248 31.92 22.25 -21.42
C LEU A 248 32.68 22.12 -20.08
N GLY A 249 33.50 21.08 -19.90
CA GLY A 249 34.30 20.88 -18.68
C GLY A 249 33.49 20.53 -17.43
N LEU A 250 32.20 20.20 -17.60
CA LEU A 250 31.23 19.98 -16.52
C LEU A 250 31.38 18.63 -15.79
N ASP A 251 32.39 17.84 -16.14
CA ASP A 251 32.65 16.54 -15.50
C ASP A 251 33.46 16.67 -14.19
N LYS A 252 33.86 17.89 -13.79
CA LYS A 252 34.69 18.14 -12.60
C LYS A 252 33.98 18.80 -11.40
N GLU A 253 32.67 19.08 -11.46
CA GLU A 253 31.94 19.71 -10.34
C GLU A 253 31.13 18.71 -9.48
N LEU A 254 31.27 17.40 -9.69
CA LEU A 254 30.65 16.36 -8.86
C LEU A 254 31.67 15.26 -8.50
N ALA A 255 32.84 15.66 -8.01
CA ALA A 255 33.81 14.78 -7.33
C ALA A 255 34.06 15.30 -5.91
#